data_AF-A0A535GWW3-F1
#
_entry.id   AF-A0A535GWW3-F1
#
_cell.length_a   1.000
_cell.length_b   1.000
_cell.length_c   1.000
_cell.angle_alpha   90.00
_cell.angle_beta   90.00
_cell.angle_gamma   90.00
#
_symmetry.space_group_name_H-M   'P 1'
#
loop_
_entity.id
_entity.type
_entity.pdbx_description
1 polymer ?
#
loop_
_entity_poly.entity_id
_entity_poly.type
_entity_poly.pdbx_seq_one_letter_code
_entity_poly.pdbx_strand_id
1 'polypeptide(L)' 'MLDTMHASRIKAPAPTVLVGVGAAVMEAVLPKPPLTKAAMTLFSFDNTTDKQSVERDFGFVPVSFREYMQKHGV' A
#
# COMPACT_ATOMS: atom_id res chain seq x y z
N MET A 1 1.13 0.09 15.27
CA MET A 1 0.64 0.47 13.92
C MET A 1 -0.86 0.33 13.83
N LEU A 2 -1.44 -0.86 14.04
CA LEU A 2 -2.90 -0.99 14.14
C LEU A 2 -3.44 -0.34 15.42
N ASP A 3 -2.73 -0.48 16.55
CA ASP A 3 -3.08 0.19 17.81
C ASP A 3 -3.03 1.72 17.71
N THR A 4 -2.09 2.25 16.92
CA THR A 4 -1.97 3.70 16.63
C THR A 4 -3.01 4.20 15.62
N MET A 5 -3.75 3.30 14.97
CA MET A 5 -4.84 3.62 14.03
C MET A 5 -6.22 3.27 14.61
N HIS A 6 -6.30 2.78 15.86
CA HIS A 6 -7.52 2.30 16.53
C HIS A 6 -8.38 1.34 15.68
N ALA A 7 -7.77 0.52 14.81
CA ALA A 7 -8.47 -0.32 13.85
C ALA A 7 -8.16 -1.82 14.01
N SER A 8 -9.19 -2.66 13.94
CA SER A 8 -9.04 -4.12 13.85
C SER A 8 -9.06 -4.56 12.38
N ARG A 9 -8.08 -5.38 11.96
CA ARG A 9 -7.93 -5.84 10.57
C ARG A 9 -7.94 -7.36 10.48
N ILE A 10 -8.90 -7.90 9.72
CA ILE A 10 -8.90 -9.31 9.32
C ILE A 10 -7.84 -9.50 8.23
N LYS A 11 -6.90 -10.42 8.46
CA LYS A 11 -5.87 -10.82 7.49
C LYS A 11 -6.27 -12.17 6.91
N ALA A 12 -6.79 -12.20 5.69
CA ALA A 12 -7.10 -13.42 4.98
C ALA A 12 -6.30 -13.48 3.66
N PRO A 13 -5.63 -14.59 3.35
CA PRO A 13 -4.98 -14.75 2.05
C PRO A 13 -6.05 -14.85 0.96
N ALA A 14 -5.87 -14.09 -0.12
CA ALA A 14 -6.75 -14.12 -1.27
C ALA A 14 -5.91 -14.36 -2.53
N PRO A 15 -6.27 -15.34 -3.38
CA PRO A 15 -5.58 -15.57 -4.65
C PRO A 15 -5.66 -14.35 -5.57
N THR A 16 -4.53 -13.96 -6.16
CA THR A 16 -4.37 -12.73 -6.96
C THR A 16 -5.37 -12.65 -8.13
N VAL A 17 -5.72 -13.79 -8.73
CA VAL A 17 -6.70 -13.89 -9.81
C VAL A 17 -8.10 -13.48 -9.35
N LEU A 18 -8.54 -13.96 -8.19
CA LEU A 18 -9.86 -13.63 -7.63
C LEU A 18 -9.93 -12.15 -7.24
N VAL A 19 -8.85 -11.64 -6.65
CA VAL A 19 -8.74 -10.21 -6.29
C VAL A 19 -8.75 -9.32 -7.53
N GLY A 20 -8.10 -9.73 -8.62
CA GLY A 20 -8.08 -8.99 -9.88
C GLY A 20 -9.47 -8.84 -10.53
N VAL A 21 -10.32 -9.88 -10.46
CA VAL A 21 -11.71 -9.80 -10.90
C VAL A 21 -12.49 -8.80 -10.04
N GLY A 22 -12.34 -8.86 -8.71
CA GLY A 22 -12.96 -7.91 -7.79
C GLY A 22 -12.52 -6.46 -8.05
N ALA A 23 -11.23 -6.24 -8.29
CA ALA A 23 -10.68 -4.92 -8.64
C ALA A 23 -11.29 -4.37 -9.93
N ALA A 24 -11.44 -5.21 -10.96
CA ALA A 24 -12.05 -4.80 -12.23
C ALA A 24 -13.51 -4.34 -12.07
N VAL A 25 -14.28 -5.04 -11.24
CA VAL A 25 -15.68 -4.67 -10.95
C VAL A 25 -15.73 -3.38 -10.13
N MET A 26 -14.91 -3.26 -9.08
CA MET A 26 -14.86 -2.06 -8.25
C MET A 26 -14.46 -0.83 -9.05
N GLU A 27 -13.48 -0.93 -9.92
CA GLU A 27 -13.01 0.16 -10.79
C GLU A 27 -14.05 0.61 -11.82
N ALA A 28 -14.89 -0.31 -12.31
CA ALA A 28 -15.95 0.03 -13.27
C ALA A 28 -17.17 0.72 -12.61
N VAL A 29 -17.41 0.48 -11.32
CA VAL A 29 -18.64 0.90 -10.63
C VAL A 29 -18.41 2.08 -9.69
N LEU A 30 -17.24 2.18 -9.08
CA LEU A 30 -16.96 3.19 -8.06
C LEU A 30 -16.25 4.41 -8.67
N PRO A 31 -16.65 5.64 -8.33
CA PRO A 31 -15.96 6.85 -8.78
C PRO A 31 -14.54 6.96 -8.20
N LYS A 32 -14.30 6.35 -7.03
CA LYS A 32 -12.98 6.21 -6.39
C LYS A 32 -12.84 4.79 -5.83
N PRO A 33 -12.45 3.82 -6.66
CA PRO A 33 -12.34 2.44 -6.24
C PRO A 33 -11.21 2.29 -5.20
N PRO A 34 -11.42 1.53 -4.11
CA PRO A 34 -10.38 1.27 -3.11
C PRO A 34 -9.27 0.34 -3.64
N LEU A 35 -9.50 -0.34 -4.76
CA LEU A 35 -8.55 -1.21 -5.44
C LEU A 35 -8.76 -1.13 -6.95
N THR A 36 -7.68 -0.89 -7.70
CA THR A 36 -7.69 -0.78 -9.17
C THR A 36 -6.85 -1.88 -9.80
N LYS A 37 -7.04 -2.11 -11.11
CA LYS A 37 -6.16 -3.00 -11.89
C LYS A 37 -4.70 -2.54 -11.87
N ALA A 38 -4.45 -1.23 -11.87
CA ALA A 38 -3.09 -0.68 -11.79
C ALA A 38 -2.47 -0.94 -10.40
N ALA A 39 -3.23 -0.82 -9.31
CA ALA A 39 -2.72 -1.20 -7.99
C ALA A 39 -2.42 -2.70 -7.90
N MET A 40 -3.18 -3.54 -8.62
CA MET A 40 -2.95 -4.98 -8.67
C MET A 40 -1.62 -5.38 -9.30
N THR A 41 -1.10 -4.61 -10.27
CA THR A 41 0.20 -4.91 -10.88
C THR A 41 1.35 -4.71 -9.90
N LEU A 42 1.23 -3.77 -8.96
CA LEU A 42 2.24 -3.55 -7.91
C LEU A 42 2.40 -4.75 -6.97
N PHE A 43 1.42 -5.65 -6.92
CA PHE A 43 1.48 -6.89 -6.14
C PHE A 43 2.01 -8.09 -6.93
N SER A 44 2.20 -7.99 -8.24
CA SER A 44 2.68 -9.11 -9.07
C SER A 44 4.20 -9.23 -9.10
N PHE A 45 4.93 -8.26 -8.55
CA PHE A 45 6.38 -8.25 -8.52
C PHE A 45 6.89 -7.67 -7.18
N ASP A 46 8.16 -7.92 -6.89
CA ASP A 46 8.82 -7.32 -5.73
C ASP A 46 9.14 -5.85 -6.01
N ASN A 47 8.31 -4.94 -5.49
CA ASN A 47 8.48 -3.49 -5.64
C ASN A 47 9.34 -2.90 -4.50
N THR A 48 10.38 -3.62 -4.10
CA THR A 48 11.37 -3.12 -3.13
C THR A 48 12.56 -2.51 -3.85
N THR A 49 13.22 -1.56 -3.16
CA THR A 49 14.44 -0.92 -3.64
C THR A 49 15.53 -1.06 -2.59
N ASP A 50 16.77 -0.75 -2.99
CA ASP A 50 17.89 -0.67 -2.07
C ASP A 50 17.62 0.37 -0.96
N LYS A 51 18.00 0.03 0.28
CA LYS A 51 17.70 0.84 1.47
C LYS A 51 18.29 2.25 1.40
N GLN A 52 19.39 2.42 0.67
CA GLN A 52 20.13 3.68 0.56
C GLN A 52 19.87 4.40 -0.77
N SER A 53 18.99 3.86 -1.62
CA SER A 53 18.72 4.42 -2.94
C SER A 53 18.23 5.86 -2.90
N VAL A 54 17.32 6.18 -1.98
CA VAL A 54 16.74 7.53 -1.86
C VAL A 54 17.80 8.58 -1.55
N GLU A 55 18.66 8.30 -0.56
CA GLU A 55 19.71 9.24 -0.16
C GLU A 55 20.78 9.39 -1.25
N ARG A 56 21.20 8.27 -1.86
CA ARG A 56 22.20 8.27 -2.93
C ARG A 56 21.73 8.99 -4.19
N ASP A 57 20.50 8.72 -4.63
CA ASP A 57 20.01 9.14 -5.96
C ASP A 57 19.32 10.52 -5.91
N PHE A 58 18.80 10.94 -4.75
CA PHE A 58 18.04 12.19 -4.60
C PHE A 58 18.57 13.15 -3.53
N GLY A 59 19.55 12.74 -2.70
CA GLY A 59 20.24 13.63 -1.76
C GLY A 59 19.44 14.02 -0.51
N PHE A 60 18.39 13.26 -0.14
CA PHE A 60 17.63 13.49 1.09
C PHE A 60 17.39 12.20 1.88
N VAL A 61 17.22 12.33 3.19
CA VAL A 61 16.93 11.22 4.10
C VAL A 61 15.41 11.07 4.27
N PRO A 62 14.82 9.92 3.91
CA PRO A 62 13.39 9.71 4.08
C PRO A 62 13.02 9.61 5.56
N VAL A 63 11.88 10.20 5.93
CA VAL A 63 11.34 10.07 7.29
C VAL A 63 10.77 8.66 7.49
N SER A 64 11.01 8.09 8.67
CA SER A 64 10.43 6.80 9.04
C SER A 64 8.91 6.87 9.06
N PHE A 65 8.25 5.93 8.38
CA PHE A 65 6.79 5.83 8.39
C PHE A 65 6.21 5.73 9.82
N ARG A 66 6.90 4.99 10.71
CA ARG A 66 6.50 4.87 12.12
C ARG A 66 6.56 6.22 12.84
N GLU A 67 7.66 6.95 12.69
CA GLU A 67 7.88 8.24 13.33
C GLU A 67 6.82 9.25 12.87
N TYR A 68 6.59 9.31 11.55
CA TYR A 68 5.56 10.15 10.96
C TYR A 68 4.17 9.83 11.53
N MET A 69 3.81 8.54 11.59
CA MET A 69 2.53 8.10 12.16
C MET A 69 2.38 8.41 13.65
N GLN A 70 3.46 8.36 14.43
CA GLN A 70 3.39 8.73 15.85
C GLN A 70 3.14 10.22 16.07
N LYS A 71 3.65 11.07 15.17
CA LYS A 71 3.54 12.53 15.28
C LYS A 71 2.27 13.08 14.64
N HIS A 72 1.76 12.43 13.60
CA HIS A 72 0.68 12.96 12.75
C HIS A 72 -0.47 11.97 12.51
N GLY A 73 -0.39 10.73 13.00
CA GLY A 73 -1.48 9.76 12.90
C GLY A 73 -2.68 10.21 13.73
N VAL A 74 -3.88 10.04 13.17
CA VAL A 74 -5.17 10.27 13.83
C VAL A 74 -5.58 9.03 14.62
#